data_AF-A0A496R5Y8-F1
#
_entry.id   AF-A0A496R5Y8-F1
#
_cell.length_a   1.000
_cell.length_b   1.000
_cell.length_c   1.000
_cell.angle_alpha   90.00
_cell.angle_beta   90.00
_cell.angle_gamma   90.00
#
_symmetry.space_group_name_H-M   'P 1'
#
loop_
_entity.id
_entity.type
_entity.pdbx_description
1 polymer ?
#
loop_
_entity_poly.entity_id
_entity_poly.type
_entity_poly.pdbx_seq_one_letter_code
_entity_poly.pdbx_strand_id
1 'polypeptide(L)'
;GDTFYSPFTHLEVTLSKMSGNEDAGYGVVFCSHDSTMLLVLINIKKEYLIGELDGNVFTEIQGWEESSDLLSGYNRTNVVDISLDSGTGEFSLVFNGGSPVTFRDDEEPYHTGGRNGYIVVVSPREDFPEVPVIVTFRDNPEGL
;
A
#
# COMPACT_ATOMS: atom_id res chain seq x y z
N GLY A 1 17.92 23.02 -5.06
CA GLY A 1 17.38 23.68 -3.86
C GLY A 1 16.63 22.58 -3.17
N ASP A 2 17.19 22.07 -2.08
CA ASP A 2 16.81 20.76 -1.57
C ASP A 2 15.40 20.83 -0.98
N THR A 3 14.48 20.10 -1.58
CA THR A 3 13.11 20.00 -1.11
C THR A 3 13.12 19.08 0.12
N PHE A 4 12.98 19.67 1.31
CA PHE A 4 12.86 18.89 2.54
C PHE A 4 11.43 18.34 2.66
N TYR A 5 11.29 17.03 2.54
CA TYR A 5 10.05 16.31 2.82
C TYR A 5 9.93 16.01 4.31
N SER A 6 8.70 15.96 4.82
CA SER A 6 8.46 15.46 6.18
C SER A 6 8.94 14.01 6.24
N PRO A 7 9.79 13.64 7.22
CA PRO A 7 10.27 12.28 7.34
C PRO A 7 9.08 11.33 7.56
N PHE A 8 9.12 10.20 6.88
CA PHE A 8 8.18 9.11 7.10
C PHE A 8 8.62 8.35 8.35
N THR A 9 7.64 7.98 9.17
CA THR A 9 7.86 7.19 10.39
C THR A 9 6.89 6.02 10.42
N HIS A 10 5.62 6.30 10.16
CA HIS A 10 4.53 5.35 10.28
C HIS A 10 3.33 5.70 9.38
N LEU A 11 2.59 4.67 8.97
CA LEU A 11 1.27 4.75 8.33
C LEU A 11 0.46 3.52 8.71
N GLU A 12 -0.69 3.71 9.36
CA GLU A 12 -1.66 2.64 9.60
C GLU A 12 -3.03 2.99 8.99
N VAL A 13 -3.53 2.11 8.13
CA VAL A 13 -4.80 2.28 7.41
C VAL A 13 -5.66 1.04 7.53
N THR A 14 -6.91 1.25 7.92
CA THR A 14 -7.97 0.24 7.81
C THR A 14 -8.62 0.35 6.43
N LEU A 15 -8.74 -0.77 5.71
CA LEU A 15 -9.28 -0.79 4.36
C LEU A 15 -10.15 -2.01 4.05
N SER A 16 -11.11 -1.85 3.14
CA SER A 16 -12.01 -2.92 2.72
C SER A 16 -12.54 -2.71 1.31
N LYS A 17 -12.50 -3.76 0.47
CA LYS A 17 -13.11 -3.79 -0.86
C LYS A 17 -14.48 -4.47 -0.80
N MET A 18 -15.53 -3.75 -1.16
CA MET A 18 -16.92 -4.24 -1.16
C MET A 18 -17.35 -4.78 -2.52
N SER A 19 -16.77 -4.29 -3.62
CA SER A 19 -17.10 -4.71 -4.99
C SER A 19 -16.01 -4.31 -5.99
N GLY A 20 -16.11 -4.84 -7.20
CA GLY A 20 -15.12 -4.73 -8.28
C GLY A 20 -14.39 -6.05 -8.52
N ASN A 21 -13.36 -6.07 -9.36
CA ASN A 21 -12.65 -7.29 -9.74
C ASN A 21 -11.81 -7.85 -8.59
N GLU A 22 -11.82 -9.17 -8.40
CA GLU A 22 -11.16 -9.82 -7.26
C GLU A 22 -9.63 -9.78 -7.29
N ASP A 23 -9.03 -9.74 -8.49
CA ASP A 23 -7.58 -9.66 -8.69
C ASP A 23 -7.07 -8.21 -8.63
N ALA A 24 -7.96 -7.22 -8.73
CA ALA A 24 -7.57 -5.81 -8.79
C ALA A 24 -7.19 -5.26 -7.41
N GLY A 25 -5.96 -4.76 -7.31
CA GLY A 25 -5.36 -4.28 -6.07
C GLY A 25 -5.97 -3.00 -5.52
N TYR A 26 -5.91 -2.86 -4.21
CA TYR A 26 -6.25 -1.66 -3.45
C TYR A 26 -5.33 -1.55 -2.24
N GLY A 27 -5.04 -0.33 -1.79
CA GLY A 27 -4.07 -0.17 -0.71
C GLY A 27 -3.64 1.27 -0.48
N VAL A 28 -2.37 1.44 -0.15
CA VAL A 28 -1.80 2.72 0.26
C VAL A 28 -0.63 3.13 -0.64
N VAL A 29 -0.43 4.43 -0.74
CA VAL A 29 0.80 5.04 -1.23
C VAL A 29 1.45 5.80 -0.10
N PHE A 30 2.77 5.79 -0.03
CA PHE A 30 3.52 6.44 1.03
C PHE A 30 4.84 6.98 0.49
N CYS A 31 5.44 7.92 1.24
CA CYS A 31 6.64 8.65 0.81
C CYS A 31 6.48 9.33 -0.56
N SER A 32 5.28 9.80 -0.94
CA SER A 32 5.09 10.41 -2.25
C SER A 32 5.72 11.80 -2.33
N HIS A 33 6.62 11.98 -3.29
CA HIS A 33 7.24 13.25 -3.66
C HIS A 33 7.76 13.23 -5.10
N ASP A 34 7.99 14.39 -5.73
CA ASP A 34 8.61 14.49 -7.07
C ASP A 34 8.07 13.59 -8.18
N SER A 35 6.81 13.15 -8.09
CA SER A 35 6.16 12.16 -8.98
C SER A 35 6.61 10.71 -8.79
N THR A 36 7.39 10.45 -7.75
CA THR A 36 7.66 9.11 -7.24
C THR A 36 6.85 8.79 -5.97
N MET A 37 6.62 7.52 -5.69
CA MET A 37 6.00 7.01 -4.46
C MET A 37 6.21 5.51 -4.31
N LEU A 38 6.23 5.05 -3.06
CA LEU A 38 6.06 3.64 -2.73
C LEU A 38 4.59 3.29 -2.59
N LEU A 39 4.25 2.03 -2.85
CA LEU A 39 2.91 1.51 -2.72
C LEU A 39 2.88 0.09 -2.16
N VAL A 40 1.85 -0.18 -1.38
CA VAL A 40 1.45 -1.53 -0.98
C VAL A 40 0.03 -1.74 -1.48
N LEU A 41 -0.17 -2.79 -2.27
CA LEU A 41 -1.49 -3.21 -2.71
C LEU A 41 -1.81 -4.57 -2.11
N ILE A 42 -3.08 -4.77 -1.75
CA ILE A 42 -3.64 -6.08 -1.43
C ILE A 42 -4.83 -6.37 -2.35
N ASN A 43 -5.25 -7.62 -2.45
CA ASN A 43 -6.49 -8.00 -3.10
C ASN A 43 -7.37 -8.89 -2.20
N ILE A 44 -8.56 -9.28 -2.67
CA ILE A 44 -9.48 -10.08 -1.84
C ILE A 44 -9.10 -11.57 -1.81
N LYS A 45 -8.08 -11.98 -2.55
CA LYS A 45 -7.52 -13.35 -2.58
C LYS A 45 -6.39 -13.53 -1.57
N LYS A 46 -6.12 -12.53 -0.73
CA LYS A 46 -5.02 -12.48 0.26
C LYS A 46 -3.64 -12.33 -0.35
N GLU A 47 -3.58 -11.85 -1.58
CA GLU A 47 -2.30 -11.55 -2.20
C GLU A 47 -1.97 -10.08 -1.90
N TYR A 48 -0.67 -9.78 -1.74
CA TYR A 48 -0.15 -8.43 -1.62
C TYR A 48 1.05 -8.23 -2.54
N LEU A 49 1.35 -6.98 -2.87
CA LEU A 49 2.57 -6.59 -3.57
C LEU A 49 3.14 -5.31 -2.98
N ILE A 50 4.44 -5.12 -3.17
CA ILE A 50 5.17 -3.92 -2.79
C ILE A 50 5.84 -3.39 -4.05
N GLY A 51 5.70 -2.10 -4.31
CA GLY A 51 6.32 -1.53 -5.48
C GLY A 51 6.55 -0.04 -5.37
N GLU A 52 7.12 0.47 -6.45
CA GLU A 52 7.46 1.85 -6.66
C GLU A 52 6.77 2.34 -7.94
N LEU A 53 6.28 3.56 -7.91
CA LEU A 53 5.84 4.28 -9.10
C LEU A 53 6.71 5.52 -9.26
N ASP A 54 7.59 5.53 -10.25
CA ASP A 54 8.36 6.72 -10.66
C ASP A 54 7.78 7.28 -11.96
N GLY A 55 7.07 8.41 -11.85
CA GLY A 55 6.33 9.03 -12.94
C GLY A 55 5.20 8.13 -13.45
N ASN A 56 5.45 7.38 -14.52
CA ASN A 56 4.51 6.45 -15.13
C ASN A 56 5.05 5.01 -15.21
N VAL A 57 6.21 4.75 -14.61
CA VAL A 57 6.84 3.44 -14.59
C VAL A 57 6.57 2.81 -13.24
N PHE A 58 5.94 1.65 -13.27
CA PHE A 58 5.73 0.83 -12.08
C PHE A 58 6.78 -0.28 -12.02
N THR A 59 7.45 -0.40 -10.87
CA THR A 59 8.47 -1.42 -10.60
C THR A 59 8.05 -2.23 -9.37
N GLU A 60 8.11 -3.55 -9.48
CA GLU A 60 7.87 -4.45 -8.34
C GLU A 60 9.14 -4.54 -7.48
N ILE A 61 9.06 -4.10 -6.24
CA ILE A 61 10.05 -4.45 -5.19
C ILE A 61 9.79 -5.89 -4.75
N GLN A 62 8.50 -6.22 -4.61
CA GLN A 62 8.02 -7.58 -4.37
C GLN A 62 6.71 -7.79 -5.13
N GLY A 63 6.70 -8.79 -6.01
CA GLY A 63 5.50 -9.18 -6.76
C GLY A 63 4.41 -9.78 -5.88
N TRP A 64 3.28 -10.10 -6.50
CA TRP A 64 2.12 -10.68 -5.80
C TRP A 64 2.47 -11.98 -5.04
N GLU A 65 2.29 -11.96 -3.72
CA GLU A 65 2.49 -13.10 -2.84
C GLU A 65 1.31 -13.27 -1.88
N GLU A 66 0.97 -14.51 -1.52
CA GLU A 66 -0.07 -14.79 -0.53
C GLU A 66 0.42 -14.46 0.90
N SER A 67 -0.44 -13.84 1.72
CA SER A 67 -0.23 -13.67 3.16
C SER A 67 -1.33 -14.38 3.96
N SER A 68 -0.92 -15.21 4.92
CA SER A 68 -1.87 -15.84 5.86
C SER A 68 -2.58 -14.83 6.74
N ASP A 69 -1.99 -13.65 6.93
CA ASP A 69 -2.45 -12.61 7.84
C ASP A 69 -3.52 -11.72 7.20
N LEU A 70 -3.70 -11.79 5.88
CA LEU A 70 -4.78 -11.11 5.17
C LEU A 70 -6.11 -11.88 5.24
N LEU A 71 -7.21 -11.12 5.30
CA LEU A 71 -8.57 -11.63 5.22
C LEU A 71 -9.06 -11.65 3.77
N SER A 72 -9.66 -12.77 3.36
CA SER A 72 -10.16 -12.99 1.99
C SER A 72 -11.64 -12.67 1.82
N GLY A 73 -12.01 -12.28 0.60
CA GLY A 73 -13.38 -12.02 0.17
C GLY A 73 -13.79 -10.56 0.31
N TYR A 74 -14.89 -10.21 -0.35
CA TYR A 74 -15.47 -8.87 -0.27
C TYR A 74 -15.94 -8.52 1.13
N ASN A 75 -15.94 -7.22 1.44
CA ASN A 75 -16.39 -6.65 2.70
C ASN A 75 -15.64 -7.19 3.93
N ARG A 76 -14.42 -7.69 3.73
CA ARG A 76 -13.48 -7.96 4.81
C ARG A 76 -12.60 -6.74 5.04
N THR A 77 -12.39 -6.44 6.32
CA THR A 77 -11.59 -5.31 6.76
C THR A 77 -10.19 -5.77 7.11
N ASN A 78 -9.20 -5.25 6.40
CA ASN A 78 -7.79 -5.46 6.70
C ASN A 78 -7.19 -4.18 7.26
N VAL A 79 -6.16 -4.32 8.09
CA VAL A 79 -5.29 -3.23 8.56
C VAL A 79 -3.94 -3.42 7.88
N VAL A 80 -3.45 -2.35 7.26
CA VAL A 80 -2.10 -2.24 6.71
C VAL A 80 -1.34 -1.26 7.59
N ASP A 81 -0.26 -1.74 8.19
CA ASP A 81 0.63 -0.98 9.07
C ASP A 81 2.04 -0.98 8.44
N ILE A 82 2.60 0.20 8.20
CA ILE A 82 3.91 0.40 7.60
C ILE A 82 4.73 1.31 8.52
N SER A 83 5.94 0.88 8.88
CA SER A 83 6.90 1.69 9.64
C SER A 83 8.27 1.69 8.97
N LEU A 84 9.06 2.74 9.23
CA LEU A 84 10.44 2.87 8.73
C LEU A 84 11.41 2.96 9.91
N ASP A 85 12.39 2.07 9.96
CA ASP A 85 13.55 2.23 10.83
C ASP A 85 14.55 3.17 10.16
N SER A 86 14.53 4.44 10.56
CA SER A 86 15.46 5.47 10.03
C SER A 86 16.95 5.19 10.27
N GLY A 87 17.29 4.30 11.22
CA GLY A 87 18.67 3.90 11.48
C GLY A 87 19.21 2.92 10.46
N THR A 88 18.35 2.09 9.89
CA THR A 88 18.70 1.03 8.92
C THR A 88 18.18 1.31 7.50
N GLY A 89 17.17 2.16 7.36
CA GLY A 89 16.43 2.38 6.11
C GLY A 89 15.50 1.21 5.74
N GLU A 90 15.19 0.32 6.69
CA GLU A 90 14.32 -0.83 6.45
C GLU A 90 12.86 -0.50 6.79
N PHE A 91 11.96 -0.84 5.86
CA PHE A 91 10.52 -0.77 6.08
C PHE A 91 10.02 -2.09 6.67
N SER A 92 9.06 -2.00 7.60
CA SER A 92 8.31 -3.13 8.13
C SER A 92 6.84 -2.96 7.77
N LEU A 93 6.30 -3.92 7.03
CA LEU A 93 4.90 -4.03 6.63
C LEU A 93 4.22 -5.13 7.45
N VAL A 94 3.14 -4.78 8.16
CA VAL A 94 2.35 -5.71 8.96
C VAL A 94 0.90 -5.68 8.51
N PHE A 95 0.32 -6.86 8.29
CA PHE A 95 -1.10 -7.01 8.00
C PHE A 95 -1.83 -7.52 9.25
N ASN A 96 -2.89 -6.84 9.67
CA ASN A 96 -3.76 -7.26 10.78
C ASN A 96 -3.01 -7.62 12.08
N GLY A 97 -1.88 -6.97 12.37
CA GLY A 97 -1.04 -7.27 13.54
C GLY A 97 -0.30 -8.62 13.46
N GLY A 98 -0.20 -9.20 12.27
CA GLY A 98 0.49 -10.45 11.98
C GLY A 98 2.01 -10.33 11.94
N SER A 99 2.65 -11.20 11.16
CA SER A 99 4.12 -11.21 11.03
C SER A 99 4.59 -10.09 10.11
N PRO A 100 5.71 -9.40 10.45
CA PRO A 100 6.24 -8.35 9.61
C PRO A 100 6.88 -8.93 8.34
N VAL A 101 6.64 -8.24 7.22
CA VAL A 101 7.38 -8.37 5.97
C VAL A 101 8.31 -7.17 5.89
N THR A 102 9.61 -7.42 5.76
CA THR A 102 10.63 -6.36 5.70
C THR A 102 11.11 -6.15 4.28
N PHE A 103 11.28 -4.89 3.86
CA PHE A 103 11.83 -4.54 2.55
C PHE A 103 12.63 -3.25 2.64
N ARG A 104 13.48 -3.02 1.64
CA ARG A 104 14.27 -1.80 1.50
C ARG A 104 14.03 -1.20 0.13
N ASP A 105 14.10 0.12 0.10
CA ASP A 105 14.15 0.90 -1.13
C ASP A 105 15.63 1.18 -1.42
N ASP A 106 16.29 0.22 -2.08
CA ASP A 106 17.74 0.24 -2.28
C ASP A 106 18.16 0.96 -3.58
N GLU A 107 17.20 1.36 -4.43
CA GLU A 107 17.45 2.06 -5.71
C GLU A 107 17.00 3.53 -5.63
N GLU A 108 17.64 4.42 -6.39
CA GLU A 108 17.18 5.82 -6.47
C GLU A 108 15.91 5.89 -7.35
N PRO A 109 14.93 6.75 -7.00
CA PRO A 109 14.93 7.74 -5.91
C PRO A 109 14.60 7.15 -4.53
N TYR A 110 15.43 7.46 -3.52
CA TYR A 110 15.21 6.98 -2.15
C TYR A 110 14.00 7.63 -1.45
N HIS A 111 13.12 6.79 -0.92
CA HIS A 111 11.90 7.17 -0.23
C HIS A 111 12.09 7.16 1.28
N THR A 112 12.28 8.35 1.87
CA THR A 112 12.42 8.51 3.34
C THR A 112 11.41 9.49 3.95
N GLY A 113 10.55 10.06 3.13
CA GLY A 113 9.59 11.08 3.55
C GLY A 113 8.70 11.51 2.40
N GLY A 114 7.64 12.25 2.70
CA GLY A 114 6.69 12.72 1.68
C GLY A 114 5.25 12.66 2.17
N ARG A 115 4.33 12.59 1.21
CA ARG A 115 2.89 12.47 1.48
C ARG A 115 2.46 11.00 1.43
N ASN A 116 1.43 10.68 2.20
CA ASN A 116 0.77 9.38 2.18
C ASN A 116 -0.64 9.52 1.59
N GLY A 117 -1.21 8.42 1.11
CA GLY A 117 -2.54 8.39 0.53
C GLY A 117 -3.03 6.97 0.26
N TYR A 118 -4.11 6.89 -0.50
CA TYR A 118 -4.74 5.63 -0.87
C TYR A 118 -4.70 5.42 -2.37
N ILE A 119 -4.72 4.15 -2.78
CA ILE A 119 -4.73 3.75 -4.18
C ILE A 119 -5.76 2.65 -4.40
N VAL A 120 -6.48 2.76 -5.52
CA VAL A 120 -7.40 1.74 -6.02
C VAL A 120 -7.08 1.53 -7.49
N VAL A 121 -6.77 0.29 -7.86
CA VAL A 121 -6.56 -0.10 -9.26
C VAL A 121 -7.90 -0.51 -9.85
N VAL A 122 -8.30 0.14 -10.95
CA VAL A 122 -9.48 -0.21 -11.73
C VAL A 122 -9.03 -1.08 -12.90
N SER A 123 -9.41 -2.36 -12.88
CA SER A 123 -8.99 -3.33 -13.89
C SER A 123 -9.75 -3.18 -15.21
N PRO A 124 -9.17 -3.53 -16.37
CA PRO A 124 -9.94 -3.70 -17.61
C PRO A 124 -10.92 -4.88 -17.55
N ARG A 125 -10.83 -5.74 -16.52
CA ARG A 125 -11.75 -6.86 -16.24
C ARG A 125 -12.84 -6.50 -15.22
N GLU A 126 -13.03 -5.20 -14.95
CA GLU A 126 -14.17 -4.74 -14.18
C GLU A 126 -15.46 -4.89 -14.98
N ASP A 127 -16.54 -5.35 -14.34
CA ASP A 127 -17.89 -5.40 -14.93
C ASP A 127 -18.54 -4.01 -14.87
N PHE A 128 -17.89 -3.01 -15.45
CA PHE A 128 -18.40 -1.64 -15.49
C PHE A 128 -19.37 -1.45 -16.67
N PRO A 129 -20.53 -0.78 -16.49
CA PRO A 129 -20.98 -0.06 -15.28
C PRO A 129 -21.82 -0.88 -14.29
N GLU A 130 -22.08 -2.16 -14.54
CA GLU A 130 -23.02 -2.98 -13.75
C GLU A 130 -22.57 -3.18 -12.30
N VAL A 131 -21.26 -3.37 -12.08
CA VAL A 131 -20.64 -3.57 -10.78
C VAL A 131 -19.63 -2.44 -10.54
N PRO A 132 -19.94 -1.45 -9.69
CA PRO A 132 -18.99 -0.40 -9.37
C PRO A 132 -17.82 -0.95 -8.53
N VAL A 133 -16.66 -0.30 -8.62
CA VAL A 133 -15.56 -0.53 -7.67
C VAL A 133 -15.84 0.27 -6.41
N ILE A 134 -15.98 -0.41 -5.27
CA ILE A 134 -16.23 0.25 -3.98
C ILE A 134 -15.16 -0.22 -3.00
N VAL A 135 -14.34 0.73 -2.54
CA VAL A 135 -13.31 0.53 -1.52
C VAL A 135 -13.48 1.60 -0.44
N THR A 136 -13.30 1.21 0.81
CA THR A 136 -13.28 2.13 1.95
C THR A 136 -11.91 2.15 2.59
N PHE A 137 -11.53 3.32 3.08
CA PHE A 137 -10.28 3.58 3.78
C PHE A 137 -10.58 4.40 5.04
N ARG A 138 -9.82 4.16 6.10
CA ARG A 138 -9.85 4.94 7.33
C ARG A 138 -8.44 4.99 7.90
N ASP A 139 -7.92 6.19 8.10
CA ASP A 139 -6.69 6.40 8.86
C ASP A 139 -6.89 5.98 10.31
N ASN A 140 -5.90 5.27 10.85
CA ASN A 140 -5.80 4.98 12.27
C ASN A 140 -4.64 5.83 12.84
N PRO A 141 -4.86 7.12 13.13
CA PRO A 141 -3.80 7.94 13.72
C PRO A 141 -3.42 7.37 15.09
N GLU A 142 -2.12 7.40 15.42
CA GLU A 142 -1.67 6.98 16.75
C GLU A 142 -2.44 7.73 17.86
N GLY A 143 -3.03 6.98 18.79
CA GLY A 143 -3.48 7.51 20.09
C GLY A 143 -4.90 8.07 20.20
N LEU A 144 -5.92 7.45 19.57
CA LEU A 144 -7.33 7.67 19.92
C LEU A 144 -7.91 6.58 20.83
#